data_AF-A0A6G0HKF0-F1
#
_entry.id   AF-A0A6G0HKF0-F1
#
_cell.length_a   1.000
_cell.length_b   1.000
_cell.length_c   1.000
_cell.angle_alpha   90.00
_cell.angle_beta   90.00
_cell.angle_gamma   90.00
#
_symmetry.space_group_name_H-M   'P 1'
#
loop_
_entity.id
_entity.type
_entity.pdbx_description
1 polymer ?
#
loop_
_entity_poly.entity_id
_entity_poly.type
_entity_poly.pdbx_seq_one_letter_code
_entity_poly.pdbx_strand_id
1 'polypeptide(L)'
;MSDDWQECMDHCVEVAKKAGEMIREALQKDIAVMQKSSPVDLVTETDQKVEQLIISSIKEKYPTHSFIGEESVAAGAPSVLTGQSHLDHRPYRRHHQLRSQVPVCVRIDRLHREERDRVRDLSGQEDISQSMVLTEMNFKKDPEQFKTMMANMRTILTIPVHGIRSPGSAAVNMCLVACGSADAYYHMGIHCWDMAGGAAIVTEAGGVIMDISGGPFDLMSRRLIVASSRVIAERIAKEITEFHVGRDDAGD
;
A
#
# COMPACT_ATOMS: atom_id res chain seq x y z
N MET A 1 8.51 10.37 -27.24
CA MET A 1 8.21 11.39 -26.22
C MET A 1 8.88 10.89 -24.96
N SER A 2 9.83 11.65 -24.40
CA SER A 2 10.37 11.38 -23.07
C SER A 2 9.20 11.35 -22.10
N ASP A 3 9.11 10.31 -21.27
CA ASP A 3 8.09 10.26 -20.23
C ASP A 3 8.48 11.30 -19.18
N ASP A 4 7.71 12.39 -19.06
CA ASP A 4 8.02 13.51 -18.15
C ASP A 4 8.17 13.06 -16.67
N TRP A 5 7.73 11.84 -16.35
CA TRP A 5 7.78 11.24 -15.03
C TRP A 5 8.91 10.23 -14.82
N GLN A 6 9.61 9.80 -15.88
CA GLN A 6 10.71 8.84 -15.75
C GLN A 6 11.85 9.42 -14.90
N GLU A 7 12.19 10.69 -15.12
CA GLU A 7 13.25 11.35 -14.36
C GLU A 7 12.88 11.50 -12.87
N CYS A 8 11.60 11.75 -12.58
CA CYS A 8 11.09 11.80 -11.21
C CYS A 8 11.17 10.42 -10.57
N MET A 9 10.80 9.38 -11.32
CA MET A 9 10.85 8.01 -10.88
C MET A 9 12.28 7.56 -10.55
N ASP A 10 13.22 7.78 -11.46
CA ASP A 10 14.64 7.42 -11.29
C ASP A 10 15.21 8.11 -10.04
N HIS A 11 14.89 9.40 -9.85
CA HIS A 11 15.27 10.12 -8.66
C HIS A 11 14.66 9.52 -7.37
N CYS A 12 13.36 9.19 -7.38
CA CYS A 12 12.71 8.54 -6.24
C CYS A 12 13.34 7.18 -5.91
N VAL A 13 13.74 6.40 -6.92
CA VAL A 13 14.43 5.10 -6.73
C VAL A 13 15.79 5.30 -6.05
N GLU A 14 16.56 6.31 -6.47
CA GLU A 14 17.84 6.65 -5.83
C GLU A 14 17.65 7.05 -4.36
N VAL A 15 16.66 7.91 -4.08
CA VAL A 15 16.34 8.37 -2.72
C VAL A 15 15.86 7.20 -1.86
N ALA A 16 15.04 6.30 -2.40
CA ALA A 16 14.59 5.10 -1.69
C ALA A 16 15.74 4.15 -1.34
N LYS A 17 16.73 3.98 -2.22
CA LYS A 17 17.94 3.19 -1.94
C LYS A 17 18.75 3.80 -0.79
N LYS A 18 18.95 5.13 -0.79
CA LYS A 18 19.63 5.86 0.30
C LYS A 18 18.89 5.73 1.63
N ALA A 19 17.56 5.86 1.61
CA ALA A 19 16.74 5.63 2.80
C ALA A 19 16.88 4.19 3.33
N GLY A 20 16.90 3.20 2.45
CA GLY A 20 17.13 1.80 2.82
C GLY A 20 18.51 1.55 3.45
N GLU A 21 19.56 2.20 2.95
CA GLU A 21 20.90 2.16 3.56
C GLU A 21 20.88 2.75 4.97
N MET A 22 20.23 3.90 5.16
CA MET A 22 20.07 4.54 6.48
C MET A 22 19.35 3.63 7.47
N ILE A 23 18.25 2.99 7.06
CA ILE A 23 17.50 2.04 7.90
C ILE A 23 18.39 0.84 8.26
N ARG A 24 19.12 0.28 7.29
CA ARG A 24 20.01 -0.87 7.52
C ARG A 24 21.12 -0.55 8.53
N GLU A 25 21.68 0.65 8.47
CA GLU A 25 22.68 1.12 9.44
C GLU A 25 22.09 1.35 10.83
N ALA A 26 20.85 1.86 10.91
CA ALA A 26 20.15 2.07 12.17
C ALA A 26 19.83 0.73 12.87
N LEU A 27 19.47 -0.31 12.12
CA LEU A 27 19.22 -1.66 12.63
C LEU A 27 20.44 -2.33 13.28
N GLN A 28 21.65 -1.84 13.01
CA GLN A 28 22.89 -2.36 13.60
C GLN A 28 23.27 -1.67 14.92
N LYS A 29 22.55 -0.62 15.32
CA LYS A 29 22.81 0.19 16.52
C LYS A 29 21.69 -0.04 17.55
N ASP A 30 21.96 0.28 18.81
CA ASP A 30 20.89 0.36 19.82
C ASP A 30 19.94 1.50 19.46
N ILE A 31 18.66 1.18 19.30
CA ILE A 31 17.63 2.12 18.85
C ILE A 31 16.85 2.65 20.06
N ALA A 32 16.79 3.98 20.20
CA ALA A 32 15.84 4.63 21.09
C ALA A 32 14.44 4.56 20.48
N VAL A 33 13.57 3.73 21.05
CA VAL A 33 12.18 3.56 20.61
C VAL A 33 11.29 4.56 21.32
N MET A 34 10.53 5.34 20.57
CA MET A 34 9.50 6.26 21.06
C MET A 34 8.10 5.71 20.76
N GLN A 35 7.08 6.20 21.47
CA GLN A 35 5.67 5.83 21.26
C GLN A 35 4.92 6.99 20.62
N LYS A 36 4.03 6.70 19.66
CA LYS A 36 3.10 7.66 19.03
C LYS A 36 1.74 7.65 19.75
N SER A 37 0.69 7.16 19.09
CA SER A 37 -0.72 7.29 19.52
C SER A 37 -1.22 6.17 20.45
N SER A 38 -0.38 5.15 20.66
CA SER A 38 -0.66 3.93 21.43
C SER A 38 0.66 3.29 21.89
N PRO A 39 0.71 2.52 23.00
CA PRO A 39 1.93 1.83 23.45
C PRO A 39 2.56 0.84 22.45
N VAL A 40 1.79 0.44 21.44
CA VAL A 40 2.23 -0.47 20.36
C VAL A 40 2.52 0.25 19.04
N ASP A 41 2.27 1.55 19.00
CA ASP A 41 2.50 2.42 17.85
C ASP A 41 3.87 3.08 18.06
N LEU A 42 4.89 2.47 17.48
CA LEU A 42 6.28 2.79 17.75
C LEU A 42 6.84 3.67 16.63
N VAL A 43 7.68 4.62 17.01
CA VAL A 43 8.44 5.45 16.08
C VAL A 43 9.87 5.56 16.57
N THR A 44 10.80 5.59 15.65
CA THR A 44 12.21 5.81 15.94
C THR A 44 12.63 7.14 15.34
N GLU A 45 13.73 7.71 15.84
CA GLU A 45 14.35 8.87 15.17
C GLU A 45 14.71 8.57 13.71
N THR A 46 14.94 7.30 13.38
CA THR A 46 15.26 6.86 12.02
C THR A 46 14.09 7.12 11.08
N ASP A 47 12.86 6.85 11.51
CA ASP A 47 11.66 7.06 10.68
C ASP A 47 11.50 8.54 10.31
N GLN A 48 11.64 9.43 11.29
CA GLN A 48 11.61 10.88 11.07
C GLN A 48 12.75 11.36 10.15
N LYS A 49 13.97 10.84 10.33
CA LYS A 49 15.14 11.19 9.48
C LYS A 49 14.96 10.70 8.05
N VAL A 50 14.41 9.51 7.86
CA VAL A 50 14.11 8.93 6.55
C VAL A 50 13.05 9.76 5.82
N GLU A 51 11.93 10.09 6.49
CA GLU A 51 10.90 10.91 5.87
C GLU A 51 11.43 12.30 5.51
N GLN A 52 12.20 12.94 6.39
CA GLN A 52 12.85 14.22 6.11
C GLN A 52 13.80 14.14 4.92
N LEU A 53 14.62 13.08 4.82
CA LEU A 53 15.50 12.85 3.66
C LEU A 53 14.70 12.77 2.36
N ILE A 54 13.62 11.98 2.36
CA ILE A 54 12.79 11.77 1.17
C ILE A 54 12.12 13.08 0.75
N ILE A 55 11.44 13.76 1.68
CA ILE A 55 10.72 15.00 1.38
C ILE A 55 11.69 16.09 0.94
N SER A 56 12.80 16.29 1.64
CA SER A 56 13.78 17.36 1.30
C SER A 56 14.40 17.13 -0.07
N SER A 57 14.85 15.90 -0.39
CA SER A 57 15.45 15.58 -1.69
C SER A 57 14.47 15.81 -2.84
N ILE A 58 13.22 15.34 -2.70
CA ILE A 58 12.21 15.50 -3.75
C ILE A 58 11.81 16.97 -3.87
N LYS A 59 11.67 17.70 -2.76
CA LYS A 59 11.27 19.11 -2.78
C LYS A 59 12.36 20.03 -3.36
N GLU A 60 13.63 19.69 -3.19
CA GLU A 60 14.75 20.40 -3.82
C GLU A 60 14.67 20.31 -5.35
N LYS A 61 14.38 19.11 -5.89
CA LYS A 61 14.27 18.87 -7.32
C LYS A 61 12.92 19.29 -7.91
N TYR A 62 11.84 19.12 -7.15
CA TYR A 62 10.44 19.34 -7.56
C TYR A 62 9.70 20.23 -6.53
N PRO A 63 10.01 21.53 -6.48
CA PRO A 63 9.52 22.43 -5.42
C PRO A 63 8.00 22.67 -5.45
N THR A 64 7.33 22.36 -6.56
CA THR A 64 5.87 22.51 -6.72
C THR A 64 5.09 21.25 -6.34
N HIS A 65 5.77 20.13 -6.04
CA HIS A 65 5.09 18.89 -5.65
C HIS A 65 4.53 18.98 -4.24
N SER A 66 3.45 18.25 -4.00
CA SER A 66 2.82 18.10 -2.67
C SER A 66 3.22 16.76 -2.05
N PHE A 67 3.09 16.66 -0.73
CA PHE A 67 3.55 15.50 0.04
C PHE A 67 2.47 15.06 1.02
N ILE A 68 2.27 13.76 1.14
CA ILE A 68 1.51 13.12 2.22
C ILE A 68 2.47 12.07 2.81
N GLY A 69 2.90 12.31 4.05
CA GLY A 69 3.84 11.46 4.77
C GLY A 69 3.30 11.14 6.15
N GLU A 70 3.60 9.96 6.67
CA GLU A 70 3.08 9.47 7.94
C GLU A 70 3.49 10.38 9.10
N GLU A 71 4.78 10.72 9.18
CA GLU A 71 5.30 11.54 10.28
C GLU A 71 4.85 13.00 10.14
N SER A 72 4.72 13.49 8.91
CA SER A 72 4.16 14.81 8.61
C SER A 72 2.70 14.92 9.05
N VAL A 73 1.87 13.91 8.78
CA VAL A 73 0.47 13.86 9.21
C VAL A 73 0.38 13.73 10.73
N ALA A 74 1.23 12.90 11.34
CA ALA A 74 1.33 12.82 12.80
C ALA A 74 1.75 14.15 13.45
N ALA A 75 2.51 14.99 12.74
CA ALA A 75 2.88 16.35 13.15
C ALA A 75 1.81 17.42 12.82
N GLY A 76 0.66 17.04 12.27
CA GLY A 76 -0.48 17.93 12.00
C GLY A 76 -0.59 18.43 10.56
N ALA A 77 0.17 17.88 9.61
CA ALA A 77 -0.02 18.16 8.19
C ALA A 77 -1.34 17.52 7.68
N PRO A 78 -2.05 18.16 6.73
CA PRO A 78 -3.27 17.60 6.17
C PRO A 78 -2.99 16.39 5.28
N SER A 79 -3.80 15.34 5.40
CA SER A 79 -3.79 14.18 4.51
C SER A 79 -4.82 14.36 3.37
N VAL A 80 -4.56 15.32 2.48
CA VAL A 80 -5.49 15.67 1.39
C VAL A 80 -4.81 15.45 0.04
N LEU A 81 -5.39 14.56 -0.75
CA LEU A 81 -4.97 14.33 -2.13
C LEU A 81 -5.59 15.40 -3.05
N THR A 82 -4.80 16.40 -3.43
CA THR A 82 -5.25 17.46 -4.34
C THR A 82 -5.18 16.98 -5.80
N GLY A 83 -6.26 17.17 -6.58
CA GLY A 83 -6.36 16.76 -7.99
C GLY A 83 -7.55 15.87 -8.38
N GLN A 84 -8.37 15.42 -7.41
CA GLN A 84 -9.64 14.75 -7.69
C GLN A 84 -10.66 15.74 -8.27
N SER A 85 -10.66 15.92 -9.59
CA SER A 85 -11.82 16.48 -10.28
C SER A 85 -12.94 15.45 -10.28
N HIS A 86 -14.08 15.81 -9.69
CA HIS A 86 -15.35 15.11 -9.80
C HIS A 86 -15.56 14.58 -11.24
N LEU A 87 -15.69 13.26 -11.43
CA LEU A 87 -16.03 12.67 -12.73
C LEU A 87 -16.93 11.44 -12.58
N ASP A 88 -18.21 11.76 -12.64
CA ASP A 88 -19.23 11.20 -13.52
C ASP A 88 -18.95 9.87 -14.26
N HIS A 89 -20.00 9.05 -14.27
CA HIS A 89 -20.08 7.67 -14.72
C HIS A 89 -19.62 7.45 -16.18
N ARG A 90 -18.35 7.09 -16.44
CA ARG A 90 -18.00 6.30 -17.66
C ARG A 90 -16.88 5.28 -17.44
N PRO A 91 -16.95 4.07 -18.04
CA PRO A 91 -16.14 2.93 -17.62
C PRO A 91 -14.74 2.85 -18.24
N TYR A 92 -14.40 3.70 -19.21
CA TYR A 92 -13.28 3.42 -20.13
C TYR A 92 -12.08 4.38 -20.04
N ARG A 93 -12.01 5.28 -19.04
CA ARG A 93 -10.94 6.29 -18.92
C ARG A 93 -10.07 6.18 -17.67
N ARG A 94 -10.12 5.05 -16.94
CA ARG A 94 -9.44 4.88 -15.63
C ARG A 94 -7.91 4.70 -15.70
N HIS A 95 -7.35 4.24 -16.82
CA HIS A 95 -5.89 3.99 -16.91
C HIS A 95 -5.04 5.27 -16.98
N HIS A 96 -5.61 6.40 -17.42
CA HIS A 96 -4.84 7.63 -17.57
C HIS A 96 -4.80 8.51 -16.31
N GLN A 97 -5.68 8.25 -15.34
CA GLN A 97 -5.91 9.12 -14.18
C GLN A 97 -5.11 8.69 -12.94
N LEU A 98 -4.84 7.38 -12.79
CA LEU A 98 -3.84 6.86 -11.83
C LEU A 98 -2.41 7.24 -12.21
N ARG A 99 -2.14 7.48 -13.50
CA ARG A 99 -0.82 7.88 -13.97
C ARG A 99 -0.47 9.30 -13.51
N SER A 100 -1.37 10.27 -13.62
CA SER A 100 -1.03 11.68 -13.42
C SER A 100 -1.08 12.22 -11.99
N GLN A 101 -1.43 11.41 -10.97
CA GLN A 101 -1.91 11.94 -9.68
C GLN A 101 -1.30 11.29 -8.42
N VAL A 102 -0.06 10.81 -8.47
CA VAL A 102 0.62 10.26 -7.28
C VAL A 102 1.88 11.09 -7.00
N PRO A 103 1.81 12.16 -6.17
CA PRO A 103 2.93 13.09 -6.00
C PRO A 103 4.11 12.52 -5.20
N VAL A 104 3.93 11.46 -4.42
CA VAL A 104 5.03 10.70 -3.80
C VAL A 104 4.64 9.23 -3.67
N CYS A 105 4.61 8.55 -4.81
CA CYS A 105 4.84 7.12 -4.83
C CYS A 105 5.35 6.75 -6.20
N VAL A 106 6.62 6.33 -6.20
CA VAL A 106 7.36 5.57 -7.21
C VAL A 106 6.39 4.94 -8.23
N ARG A 107 6.12 5.66 -9.33
CA ARG A 107 5.37 5.14 -10.46
C ARG A 107 6.34 4.27 -11.25
N ILE A 108 6.31 2.94 -11.06
CA ILE A 108 7.00 1.99 -11.95
C ILE A 108 6.22 1.94 -13.29
N ASP A 109 6.15 3.07 -14.01
CA ASP A 109 5.73 3.06 -15.42
C ASP A 109 6.98 2.70 -16.20
N ARG A 110 6.97 1.53 -16.85
CA ARG A 110 8.09 0.92 -17.57
C ARG A 110 9.31 0.58 -16.72
N LEU A 111 9.26 -0.60 -16.12
CA LEU A 111 10.42 -1.48 -16.24
C LEU A 111 10.71 -1.64 -17.74
N HIS A 112 11.93 -1.32 -18.15
CA HIS A 112 12.42 -1.63 -19.48
C HIS A 112 12.06 -3.09 -19.81
N ARG A 113 11.77 -3.38 -21.08
CA ARG A 113 11.37 -4.72 -21.56
C ARG A 113 12.29 -5.84 -21.05
N GLU A 114 13.53 -5.53 -20.68
CA GLU A 114 14.54 -6.45 -20.12
C GLU A 114 14.41 -6.70 -18.59
N GLU A 115 13.79 -5.80 -17.81
CA GLU A 115 13.48 -6.02 -16.39
C GLU A 115 12.06 -6.56 -16.16
N ARG A 116 11.19 -6.46 -17.18
CA ARG A 116 9.89 -7.16 -17.22
C ARG A 116 10.07 -8.68 -17.16
N ASP A 117 11.17 -9.19 -17.70
CA ASP A 117 11.55 -10.61 -17.61
C ASP A 117 12.07 -11.01 -16.22
N ARG A 118 12.33 -10.04 -15.31
CA ARG A 118 12.77 -10.28 -13.92
C ARG A 118 11.68 -10.11 -12.88
N VAL A 119 10.62 -9.34 -13.16
CA VAL A 119 9.40 -9.37 -12.35
C VAL A 119 8.71 -10.69 -12.66
N ARG A 120 8.85 -11.64 -11.74
CA ARG A 120 8.12 -12.89 -11.78
C ARG A 120 6.65 -12.58 -11.98
N ASP A 121 6.05 -13.21 -13.00
CA ASP A 121 4.63 -13.11 -13.28
C ASP A 121 3.82 -13.37 -12.00
N LEU A 122 2.70 -12.67 -11.88
CA LEU A 122 1.70 -13.00 -10.87
C LEU A 122 1.38 -14.49 -10.91
N SER A 123 0.99 -15.06 -9.77
CA SER A 123 0.67 -16.48 -9.70
C SER A 123 -0.45 -16.89 -10.67
N GLY A 124 -1.37 -15.98 -10.98
CA GLY A 124 -2.54 -16.22 -11.83
C GLY A 124 -3.52 -17.25 -11.25
N GLN A 125 -3.41 -17.56 -9.96
CA GLN A 125 -4.28 -18.54 -9.30
C GLN A 125 -5.74 -18.07 -9.33
N GLU A 126 -6.66 -18.99 -9.59
CA GLU A 126 -8.11 -18.74 -9.56
C GLU A 126 -8.83 -19.62 -8.53
N ASP A 127 -8.18 -20.69 -8.06
CA ASP A 127 -8.70 -21.53 -6.98
C ASP A 127 -8.24 -21.02 -5.61
N ILE A 128 -9.18 -20.49 -4.84
CA ILE A 128 -8.93 -20.00 -3.47
C ILE A 128 -8.38 -21.10 -2.54
N SER A 129 -8.72 -22.37 -2.78
CA SER A 129 -8.22 -23.47 -1.94
C SER A 129 -6.73 -23.76 -2.14
N GLN A 130 -6.18 -23.31 -3.26
CA GLN A 130 -4.75 -23.40 -3.58
C GLN A 130 -4.02 -22.08 -3.35
N SER A 131 -4.70 -21.10 -2.73
CA SER A 131 -4.18 -19.74 -2.56
C SER A 131 -3.54 -19.53 -1.20
N MET A 132 -2.45 -18.76 -1.16
CA MET A 132 -1.86 -18.19 0.04
C MET A 132 -2.30 -16.73 0.19
N VAL A 133 -2.92 -16.42 1.33
CA VAL A 133 -3.46 -15.09 1.64
C VAL A 133 -2.59 -14.38 2.66
N LEU A 134 -2.33 -13.10 2.45
CA LEU A 134 -1.64 -12.23 3.38
C LEU A 134 -2.64 -11.34 4.11
N THR A 135 -2.39 -11.07 5.39
CA THR A 135 -3.06 -10.02 6.17
C THR A 135 -2.19 -9.72 7.38
N GLU A 136 -2.39 -8.57 8.02
CA GLU A 136 -1.71 -8.22 9.27
C GLU A 136 -2.66 -8.29 10.47
N MET A 137 -2.07 -8.45 11.66
CA MET A 137 -2.75 -8.46 12.96
C MET A 137 -2.33 -7.23 13.75
N ASN A 138 -2.93 -6.09 13.42
CA ASN A 138 -2.63 -4.83 14.09
C ASN A 138 -3.49 -4.66 15.34
N PHE A 139 -2.95 -3.92 16.32
CA PHE A 139 -3.72 -3.51 17.48
C PHE A 139 -4.93 -2.68 17.08
N LYS A 140 -6.07 -2.94 17.73
CA LYS A 140 -7.30 -2.17 17.58
C LYS A 140 -7.73 -1.65 18.95
N LYS A 141 -7.96 -0.33 19.05
CA LYS A 141 -8.46 0.31 20.27
C LYS A 141 -9.87 -0.19 20.62
N ASP A 142 -10.70 -0.40 19.60
CA ASP A 142 -12.05 -0.93 19.73
C ASP A 142 -12.05 -2.48 19.73
N PRO A 143 -12.52 -3.13 20.81
CA PRO A 143 -12.64 -4.58 20.88
C PRO A 143 -13.54 -5.19 19.80
N GLU A 144 -14.54 -4.47 19.30
CA GLU A 144 -15.42 -4.99 18.24
C GLU A 144 -14.72 -5.06 16.88
N GLN A 145 -13.83 -4.09 16.59
CA GLN A 145 -12.95 -4.16 15.42
C GLN A 145 -11.99 -5.35 15.52
N PHE A 146 -11.42 -5.60 16.71
CA PHE A 146 -10.57 -6.77 16.94
C PHE A 146 -11.34 -8.09 16.73
N LYS A 147 -12.55 -8.21 17.26
CA LYS A 147 -13.42 -9.38 17.05
C LYS A 147 -13.71 -9.60 15.57
N THR A 148 -14.05 -8.53 14.83
CA THR A 148 -14.34 -8.61 13.40
C THR A 148 -13.11 -9.03 12.60
N MET A 149 -11.93 -8.48 12.92
CA MET A 149 -10.65 -8.88 12.33
C MET A 149 -10.37 -10.38 12.52
N MET A 150 -10.53 -10.88 13.76
CA MET A 150 -10.37 -12.31 14.06
C MET A 150 -11.41 -13.18 13.38
N ALA A 151 -12.66 -12.73 13.31
CA ALA A 151 -13.73 -13.42 12.59
C ALA A 151 -13.40 -13.55 11.10
N ASN A 152 -12.90 -12.49 10.46
CA ASN A 152 -12.49 -12.53 9.06
C ASN A 152 -11.34 -13.52 8.82
N MET A 153 -10.31 -13.51 9.68
CA MET A 153 -9.21 -14.48 9.57
C MET A 153 -9.71 -15.92 9.72
N ARG A 154 -10.62 -16.15 10.66
CA ARG A 154 -11.29 -17.46 10.80
C ARG A 154 -12.03 -17.83 9.53
N THR A 155 -12.84 -16.93 8.97
CA THR A 155 -13.59 -17.20 7.74
C THR A 155 -12.65 -17.57 6.60
N ILE A 156 -11.60 -16.78 6.37
CA ILE A 156 -10.60 -17.07 5.32
C ILE A 156 -9.94 -18.44 5.51
N LEU A 157 -9.49 -18.76 6.73
CA LEU A 157 -8.89 -20.06 7.04
C LEU A 157 -9.86 -21.24 6.88
N THR A 158 -11.17 -21.00 6.87
CA THR A 158 -12.19 -22.04 6.62
C THR A 158 -12.58 -22.21 5.14
N ILE A 159 -12.08 -21.36 4.21
CA ILE A 159 -12.33 -21.45 2.76
C ILE A 159 -11.25 -22.32 2.06
N PRO A 160 -10.93 -23.46 2.66
CA PRO A 160 -9.69 -24.23 2.50
C PRO A 160 -8.44 -23.54 1.89
N VAL A 161 -8.09 -22.30 2.25
CA VAL A 161 -6.83 -21.68 1.77
C VAL A 161 -5.60 -22.45 2.25
N HIS A 162 -4.48 -22.37 1.54
CA HIS A 162 -3.21 -22.96 2.00
C HIS A 162 -2.73 -22.36 3.33
N GLY A 163 -3.10 -21.11 3.58
CA GLY A 163 -2.93 -20.48 4.88
C GLY A 163 -2.82 -18.97 4.79
N ILE A 164 -2.72 -18.37 5.97
CA ILE A 164 -2.45 -16.94 6.14
C ILE A 164 -0.97 -16.71 6.48
N ARG A 165 -0.37 -15.63 5.99
CA ARG A 165 0.93 -15.11 6.46
C ARG A 165 0.83 -13.63 6.82
N SER A 166 1.70 -13.19 7.72
CA SER A 166 1.78 -11.81 8.22
C SER A 166 3.24 -11.35 8.34
N PRO A 167 3.87 -10.91 7.24
CA PRO A 167 5.24 -10.39 7.20
C PRO A 167 5.47 -9.07 7.96
N GLY A 168 4.42 -8.32 8.30
CA GLY A 168 4.52 -7.10 9.11
C GLY A 168 4.61 -5.79 8.32
N SER A 169 4.41 -5.79 6.99
CA SER A 169 4.41 -4.56 6.18
C SER A 169 3.45 -4.67 4.99
N ALA A 170 2.52 -3.71 4.89
CA ALA A 170 1.55 -3.64 3.79
C ALA A 170 2.22 -3.50 2.42
N ALA A 171 3.27 -2.68 2.32
CA ALA A 171 4.06 -2.51 1.10
C ALA A 171 4.72 -3.83 0.67
N VAL A 172 5.36 -4.55 1.62
CA VAL A 172 5.96 -5.86 1.36
C VAL A 172 4.91 -6.87 0.94
N ASN A 173 3.74 -6.89 1.60
CA ASN A 173 2.66 -7.80 1.25
C ASN A 173 2.16 -7.61 -0.18
N MET A 174 1.97 -6.37 -0.61
CA MET A 174 1.60 -6.07 -1.99
C MET A 174 2.70 -6.48 -2.98
N CYS A 175 3.97 -6.24 -2.66
CA CYS A 175 5.09 -6.69 -3.49
C CYS A 175 5.20 -8.22 -3.57
N LEU A 176 4.88 -8.94 -2.49
CA LEU A 176 4.85 -10.41 -2.48
C LEU A 176 3.73 -10.96 -3.38
N VAL A 177 2.59 -10.29 -3.43
CA VAL A 177 1.54 -10.62 -4.42
C VAL A 177 2.02 -10.30 -5.83
N ALA A 178 2.58 -9.11 -6.04
CA ALA A 178 3.06 -8.65 -7.35
C ALA A 178 4.12 -9.56 -7.99
N CYS A 179 4.94 -10.24 -7.18
CA CYS A 179 5.96 -11.19 -7.65
C CYS A 179 5.50 -12.66 -7.63
N GLY A 180 4.21 -12.92 -7.41
CA GLY A 180 3.61 -14.25 -7.41
C GLY A 180 4.02 -15.11 -6.20
N SER A 181 4.64 -14.54 -5.17
CA SER A 181 4.99 -15.26 -3.94
C SER A 181 3.79 -15.46 -3.02
N ALA A 182 2.73 -14.67 -3.18
CA ALA A 182 1.43 -14.86 -2.56
C ALA A 182 0.31 -14.55 -3.57
N ASP A 183 -0.91 -15.00 -3.28
CA ASP A 183 -2.02 -14.89 -4.22
C ASP A 183 -2.94 -13.70 -3.93
N ALA A 184 -3.07 -13.34 -2.65
CA ALA A 184 -3.86 -12.18 -2.24
C ALA A 184 -3.36 -11.55 -0.94
N TYR A 185 -3.72 -10.29 -0.73
CA TYR A 185 -3.53 -9.51 0.48
C TYR A 185 -4.80 -8.71 0.74
N TYR A 186 -5.33 -8.73 1.96
CA TYR A 186 -6.42 -7.85 2.36
C TYR A 186 -6.09 -7.15 3.67
N HIS A 187 -6.56 -5.90 3.82
CA HIS A 187 -6.38 -5.17 5.06
C HIS A 187 -7.40 -4.04 5.25
N MET A 188 -7.67 -3.72 6.51
CA MET A 188 -8.52 -2.60 6.94
C MET A 188 -7.86 -1.79 8.06
N GLY A 189 -7.82 -0.47 7.86
CA GLY A 189 -7.23 0.50 8.78
C GLY A 189 -5.74 0.75 8.54
N ILE A 190 -5.27 0.60 7.29
CA ILE A 190 -3.97 1.11 6.83
C ILE A 190 -4.16 2.45 6.14
N HIS A 191 -3.10 3.23 5.94
CA HIS A 191 -3.20 4.57 5.40
C HIS A 191 -2.79 4.63 3.92
N CYS A 192 -3.10 5.75 3.26
CA CYS A 192 -2.76 6.00 1.87
C CYS A 192 -1.26 5.83 1.57
N TRP A 193 -0.38 6.21 2.51
CA TRP A 193 1.07 6.03 2.38
C TRP A 193 1.51 4.56 2.41
N ASP A 194 0.78 3.68 3.11
CA ASP A 194 1.02 2.23 3.09
C ASP A 194 0.65 1.59 1.75
N MET A 195 -0.35 2.17 1.08
CA MET A 195 -1.03 1.59 -0.08
C MET A 195 -0.46 2.09 -1.41
N ALA A 196 -0.14 3.38 -1.52
CA ALA A 196 0.08 4.05 -2.80
C ALA A 196 1.16 3.37 -3.66
N GLY A 197 2.29 2.99 -3.05
CA GLY A 197 3.43 2.42 -3.77
C GLY A 197 3.13 1.00 -4.23
N GLY A 198 2.68 0.15 -3.30
CA GLY A 198 2.32 -1.22 -3.63
C GLY A 198 1.16 -1.33 -4.62
N ALA A 199 0.17 -0.42 -4.55
CA ALA A 199 -0.93 -0.35 -5.50
C ALA A 199 -0.46 -0.12 -6.94
N ALA A 200 0.51 0.79 -7.14
CA ALA A 200 1.10 1.04 -8.46
C ALA A 200 1.85 -0.21 -8.97
N ILE A 201 2.66 -0.83 -8.12
CA ILE A 201 3.43 -2.04 -8.45
C ILE A 201 2.51 -3.19 -8.87
N VAL A 202 1.48 -3.48 -8.07
CA VAL A 202 0.57 -4.60 -8.35
C VAL A 202 -0.23 -4.36 -9.62
N THR A 203 -0.69 -3.12 -9.85
CA THR A 203 -1.43 -2.78 -11.07
C THR A 203 -0.58 -3.01 -12.32
N GLU A 204 0.70 -2.62 -12.28
CA GLU A 204 1.63 -2.81 -13.41
C GLU A 204 2.07 -4.26 -13.59
N ALA A 205 2.13 -5.04 -12.51
CA ALA A 205 2.30 -6.49 -12.57
C ALA A 205 1.09 -7.22 -13.20
N GLY A 206 -0.04 -6.54 -13.40
CA GLY A 206 -1.28 -7.09 -13.97
C GLY A 206 -2.28 -7.59 -12.93
N GLY A 207 -2.09 -7.22 -11.66
CA GLY A 207 -2.89 -7.68 -10.55
C GLY A 207 -4.14 -6.84 -10.37
N VAL A 208 -5.00 -7.27 -9.44
CA VAL A 208 -6.24 -6.60 -9.12
C VAL A 208 -6.10 -5.91 -7.77
N ILE A 209 -6.48 -4.63 -7.72
CA ILE A 209 -6.72 -3.90 -6.48
C ILE A 209 -8.18 -3.43 -6.43
N MET A 210 -8.81 -3.65 -5.29
CA MET A 210 -10.21 -3.28 -5.07
C MET A 210 -10.47 -2.92 -3.60
N ASP A 211 -11.61 -2.29 -3.35
CA ASP A 211 -12.09 -2.05 -1.99
C ASP A 211 -12.66 -3.35 -1.40
N ILE A 212 -12.64 -3.47 -0.07
CA ILE A 212 -13.17 -4.65 0.64
C ILE A 212 -14.67 -4.91 0.34
N SER A 213 -15.41 -3.87 -0.02
CA SER A 213 -16.82 -3.97 -0.43
C SER A 213 -17.03 -4.67 -1.79
N GLY A 214 -15.94 -4.99 -2.50
CA GLY A 214 -15.98 -5.42 -3.90
C GLY A 214 -16.08 -4.25 -4.90
N GLY A 215 -16.13 -3.02 -4.39
CA GLY A 215 -16.16 -1.78 -5.17
C GLY A 215 -14.80 -1.38 -5.76
N PRO A 216 -14.75 -0.25 -6.48
CA PRO A 216 -13.49 0.31 -6.96
C PRO A 216 -12.56 0.67 -5.79
N PHE A 217 -11.27 0.45 -5.96
CA PHE A 217 -10.25 0.88 -4.99
C PHE A 217 -10.29 2.39 -4.77
N ASP A 218 -10.22 2.79 -3.50
CA ASP A 218 -10.12 4.17 -3.06
C ASP A 218 -8.95 4.28 -2.08
N LEU A 219 -7.95 5.06 -2.49
CA LEU A 219 -6.69 5.21 -1.76
C LEU A 219 -6.87 5.82 -0.35
N MET A 220 -7.91 6.63 -0.14
CA MET A 220 -8.13 7.31 1.14
C MET A 220 -9.11 6.55 2.05
N SER A 221 -9.65 5.41 1.59
CA SER A 221 -10.67 4.63 2.32
C SER A 221 -10.11 3.80 3.47
N ARG A 222 -8.78 3.67 3.54
CA ARG A 222 -8.05 2.84 4.50
C ARG A 222 -8.30 1.33 4.39
N ARG A 223 -8.83 0.88 3.25
CA ARG A 223 -9.28 -0.51 3.04
C ARG A 223 -8.83 -0.98 1.66
N LEU A 224 -8.36 -2.23 1.57
CA LEU A 224 -8.01 -2.82 0.27
C LEU A 224 -8.13 -4.34 0.27
N ILE A 225 -8.31 -4.85 -0.94
CA ILE A 225 -7.97 -6.21 -1.36
C ILE A 225 -7.07 -6.08 -2.57
N VAL A 226 -5.95 -6.79 -2.53
CA VAL A 226 -5.01 -6.98 -3.62
C VAL A 226 -4.98 -8.47 -3.94
N ALA A 227 -5.01 -8.86 -5.22
CA ALA A 227 -4.89 -10.26 -5.61
C ALA A 227 -4.24 -10.42 -6.99
N SER A 228 -3.72 -11.62 -7.25
CA SER A 228 -3.21 -12.02 -8.56
C SER A 228 -4.32 -12.16 -9.60
N SER A 229 -5.56 -12.47 -9.18
CA SER A 229 -6.73 -12.59 -10.06
C SER A 229 -7.98 -11.94 -9.47
N ARG A 230 -8.89 -11.50 -10.35
CA ARG A 230 -10.17 -10.91 -9.95
C ARG A 230 -11.07 -11.90 -9.22
N VAL A 231 -10.98 -13.18 -9.59
CA VAL A 231 -11.75 -14.28 -9.00
C VAL A 231 -11.43 -14.41 -7.51
N ILE A 232 -10.14 -14.41 -7.15
CA ILE A 232 -9.71 -14.47 -5.75
C ILE A 232 -10.14 -13.20 -5.01
N ALA A 233 -9.93 -12.02 -5.59
CA ALA A 233 -10.26 -10.76 -4.95
C ALA A 233 -11.76 -10.67 -4.60
N GLU A 234 -12.63 -11.00 -5.56
CA GLU A 234 -14.08 -11.02 -5.36
C GLU A 234 -14.53 -12.12 -4.39
N ARG A 235 -13.83 -13.26 -4.38
CA ARG A 235 -14.13 -14.32 -3.41
C ARG A 235 -13.84 -13.87 -1.99
N ILE A 236 -12.69 -13.24 -1.76
CA ILE A 236 -12.32 -12.68 -0.45
C ILE A 236 -13.33 -11.60 -0.04
N ALA A 237 -13.68 -10.67 -0.93
CA ALA A 237 -14.64 -9.59 -0.66
C ALA A 237 -16.01 -10.11 -0.17
N LYS A 238 -16.47 -11.26 -0.68
CA LYS A 238 -17.77 -11.85 -0.28
C LYS A 238 -17.76 -12.46 1.12
N GLU A 239 -16.59 -12.77 1.65
CA GLU A 239 -16.43 -13.61 2.84
C GLU A 239 -15.96 -12.78 4.05
N ILE A 240 -15.29 -11.66 3.81
CA ILE A 240 -14.87 -10.74 4.86
C ILE A 240 -15.98 -9.76 5.21
N THR A 241 -16.05 -9.42 6.49
CA THR A 241 -16.96 -8.39 7.02
C THR A 241 -16.18 -7.10 7.25
N GLU A 242 -16.71 -5.99 6.74
CA GLU A 242 -16.17 -4.66 6.98
C GLU A 242 -16.37 -4.22 8.44
N PHE A 243 -15.38 -3.54 9.00
CA PHE A 243 -15.54 -2.72 10.21
C PHE A 243 -15.12 -1.27 9.94
N HIS A 244 -15.68 -0.34 10.69
CA HIS A 244 -15.44 1.09 10.51
C HIS A 244 -14.00 1.49 10.87
N VAL A 245 -13.30 2.19 9.98
CA VAL A 245 -11.88 2.60 10.14
C VAL A 245 -11.62 4.09 9.90
N GLY A 246 -12.65 4.90 9.63
CA GLY A 246 -12.48 6.28 9.19
C GLY A 246 -11.80 6.39 7.81
N ARG A 247 -11.58 7.61 7.34
CA ARG A 247 -10.87 7.90 6.09
C ARG A 247 -9.69 8.83 6.36
N ASP A 248 -8.69 8.80 5.49
CA ASP A 248 -7.53 9.70 5.62
C ASP A 248 -7.86 11.16 5.24
N ASP A 249 -8.86 11.37 4.38
CA ASP A 249 -9.28 12.68 3.89
C ASP A 249 -10.46 13.28 4.65
N ALA A 250 -11.01 12.56 5.64
CA ALA A 250 -11.98 13.09 6.58
C ALA A 250 -11.19 13.73 7.73
N GLY A 251 -11.26 15.05 7.86
CA GLY A 251 -10.74 15.71 9.06
C GLY A 251 -11.43 15.13 10.30
N ASP A 252 -10.65 14.90 11.36
CA ASP A 252 -11.16 14.47 12.67
C ASP A 252 -12.20 15.45 13.23
#